data_AF-A0A6A6DS88-F1
#
_entry.id   AF-A0A6A6DS88-F1
#
_cell.length_a   1.000
_cell.length_b   1.000
_cell.length_c   1.000
_cell.angle_alpha   90.00
_cell.angle_beta   90.00
_cell.angle_gamma   90.00
#
_symmetry.space_group_name_H-M   'P 1'
#
loop_
_entity.id
_entity.type
_entity.pdbx_description
1 polymer ?
#
loop_
_entity_poly.entity_id
_entity_poly.type
_entity_poly.pdbx_seq_one_letter_code
_entity_poly.pdbx_strand_id
1 'polypeptide(L)' 'PRQYKCRICARSLTTRASLKRHGATHSKERPHSCNICHKRFQRGDKCKRHYLT' A
#
# COMPACT_ATOMS: atom_id res chain seq x y z
N PRO A 1 -2.01 -18.22 -16.12
CA PRO A 1 -1.71 -17.06 -15.24
C PRO A 1 -1.87 -17.41 -13.74
N ARG A 2 -0.78 -17.46 -12.98
CA ARG A 2 -0.83 -17.76 -11.54
C ARG A 2 -1.36 -16.53 -10.78
N GLN A 3 -2.50 -16.67 -10.11
CA GLN A 3 -3.06 -15.61 -9.27
C GLN A 3 -2.57 -15.75 -7.83
N TYR A 4 -2.39 -14.61 -7.17
CA TYR A 4 -2.01 -14.47 -5.79
C TYR A 4 -3.21 -13.98 -5.00
N LYS A 5 -3.82 -14.87 -4.21
CA LYS A 5 -5.01 -14.56 -3.42
C LYS A 5 -4.64 -13.95 -2.08
N CYS A 6 -5.30 -12.86 -1.72
CA CYS A 6 -5.28 -12.31 -0.37
C CYS A 6 -6.03 -13.25 0.58
N ARG A 7 -5.43 -13.60 1.71
CA ARG A 7 -6.08 -14.44 2.74
C ARG A 7 -7.09 -13.67 3.60
N ILE A 8 -7.05 -12.34 3.57
CA ILE A 8 -7.92 -11.47 4.40
C ILE A 8 -9.24 -11.19 3.70
N CYS A 9 -9.21 -10.80 2.41
CA CYS A 9 -10.40 -10.43 1.65
C CYS A 9 -10.62 -11.23 0.36
N ALA A 10 -9.93 -12.37 0.22
CA ALA A 10 -10.01 -13.26 -0.95
C ALA A 10 -9.69 -12.64 -2.32
N ARG A 11 -9.26 -11.37 -2.38
CA ARG A 11 -8.95 -10.67 -3.63
C ARG A 11 -7.79 -11.33 -4.37
N SER A 12 -7.99 -11.60 -5.66
CA SER A 12 -6.96 -12.12 -6.55
C SER A 12 -6.14 -10.98 -7.16
N LEU A 13 -4.82 -11.12 -7.12
CA LEU A 13 -3.88 -10.24 -7.82
C LEU A 13 -2.98 -11.04 -8.76
N THR A 14 -2.45 -10.37 -9.79
CA THR A 14 -1.66 -11.02 -10.84
C THR A 14 -0.20 -11.25 -10.47
N THR A 15 0.32 -10.55 -9.44
CA THR A 15 1.74 -10.65 -9.04
C THR A 15 1.92 -10.75 -7.54
N ARG A 16 3.01 -11.40 -7.10
CA ARG A 16 3.36 -11.48 -5.66
C ARG A 16 3.64 -10.09 -5.07
N ALA A 17 4.29 -9.22 -5.84
CA ALA A 17 4.59 -7.84 -5.42
C ALA A 17 3.31 -7.03 -5.20
N SER A 18 2.31 -7.16 -6.10
CA SER A 18 1.01 -6.51 -5.91
C SER A 18 0.26 -7.08 -4.70
N LEU A 19 0.34 -8.38 -4.43
CA LEU A 19 -0.23 -8.97 -3.21
C LEU A 19 0.44 -8.43 -1.94
N LYS A 20 1.78 -8.36 -1.88
CA LYS A 20 2.49 -7.79 -0.73
C LYS A 20 2.05 -6.35 -0.46
N ARG A 21 1.96 -5.56 -1.53
CA ARG A 21 1.53 -4.15 -1.48
C ARG A 21 0.06 -3.99 -1.11
N HIS A 22 -0.79 -4.91 -1.56
CA HIS A 22 -2.18 -4.99 -1.15
C HIS A 22 -2.31 -5.34 0.33
N GLY A 23 -1.44 -6.18 0.89
CA GLY A 23 -1.40 -6.46 2.32
C GLY A 23 -1.34 -5.20 3.18
N ALA A 24 -0.61 -4.17 2.74
CA ALA A 24 -0.54 -2.88 3.43
C ALA A 24 -1.89 -2.14 3.51
N THR A 25 -2.89 -2.46 2.66
CA THR A 25 -4.23 -1.85 2.75
C THR A 25 -5.03 -2.40 3.92
N HIS A 26 -4.70 -3.60 4.38
CA HIS A 26 -5.32 -4.21 5.57
C HIS A 26 -4.66 -3.77 6.87
N SER A 27 -3.44 -3.22 6.80
CA SER A 27 -2.79 -2.63 7.97
C SER A 27 -3.29 -1.21 8.22
N LYS A 28 -3.53 -0.88 9.49
CA LYS A 28 -3.80 0.49 9.93
C LYS A 28 -2.51 1.32 10.06
N GLU A 29 -1.35 0.69 9.97
CA GLU A 29 -0.07 1.37 10.06
C GLU A 29 0.16 2.28 8.85
N ARG A 30 0.58 3.50 9.15
CA ARG A 30 0.95 4.51 8.16
C ARG A 30 2.34 5.04 8.50
N PRO A 31 3.39 4.28 8.13
CA PRO A 31 4.76 4.59 8.54
C PRO A 31 5.33 5.80 7.80
N HIS A 32 4.76 6.18 6.66
CA HIS A 32 5.26 7.31 5.88
C HIS A 32 4.47 8.58 6.21
N SER A 33 5.11 9.57 6.81
CA SER A 33 4.53 10.89 7.07
C SER A 33 5.10 11.94 6.13
N CYS A 34 4.24 12.80 5.59
CA CYS A 34 4.67 14.05 4.98
C CYS A 34 5.23 14.97 6.08
N ASN A 35 6.41 15.53 5.89
CA ASN A 35 7.03 16.46 6.84
C ASN A 35 6.42 17.87 6.79
N ILE A 36 5.71 18.22 5.71
CA ILE A 36 5.07 19.53 5.54
C ILE A 36 3.69 19.57 6.21
N CYS A 37 2.81 18.63 5.88
CA CYS A 37 1.43 18.63 6.37
C CYS A 37 1.13 17.53 7.39
N HIS A 38 2.15 16.74 7.78
CA HIS A 38 2.05 15.63 8.74
C HIS A 38 1.07 14.50 8.34
N LYS A 39 0.54 14.52 7.11
CA LYS A 39 -0.35 13.48 6.60
C LYS A 39 0.40 12.16 6.50
N ARG A 40 -0.22 11.09 7.02
CA ARG A 40 0.36 9.74 7.05
C ARG A 40 -0.18 8.88 5.92
N PHE A 41 0.69 8.07 5.33
CA PHE A 41 0.42 7.21 4.19
C PHE A 41 0.86 5.77 4.51
N GLN A 42 0.10 4.80 4.03
CA GLN A 42 0.45 3.37 4.12
C GLN A 42 1.65 3.00 3.24
N ARG A 43 2.00 3.84 2.26
CA ARG A 43 3.02 3.55 1.25
C ARG A 43 3.86 4.78 0.90
N GLY A 44 5.17 4.56 0.74
CA GLY A 44 6.13 5.61 0.40
C GLY A 44 5.87 6.26 -0.95
N ASP A 45 5.49 5.51 -1.98
CA ASP A 45 5.16 6.09 -3.30
C ASP A 45 3.93 7.00 -3.25
N LYS A 46 2.98 6.72 -2.36
CA LYS A 46 1.82 7.58 -2.14
C LYS A 46 2.22 8.88 -1.43
N CYS A 47 3.10 8.80 -0.44
CA CYS A 47 3.69 9.95 0.23
C CYS A 47 4.53 10.80 -0.75
N LYS A 48 5.38 10.17 -1.56
CA LYS A 48 6.21 10.85 -2.55
C LYS A 48 5.36 11.57 -3.60
N ARG A 49 4.34 10.91 -4.14
CA ARG A 49 3.41 11.55 -5.09
C ARG A 49 2.69 12.72 -4.45
N HIS A 50 2.28 12.60 -3.20
CA HIS A 50 1.68 13.71 -2.45
C HIS A 50 2.65 14.88 -2.27
N TYR A 51 3.93 14.62 -1.99
CA TYR A 51 4.96 15.67 -1.87
C TYR A 51 5.21 16.41 -3.19
N LEU A 52 5.08 15.71 -4.32
CA LEU A 52 5.25 16.29 -5.66
C LEU A 52 3.98 17.01 -6.16
N THR A 53 2.89 16.99 -5.41
CA THR A 53 1.65 17.72 -5.71
C THR A 53 1.65 19.01 -4.92
#